data_AF-A0A966BXR7-F1
#
_entry.id   AF-A0A966BXR7-F1
#
_cell.length_a   1.000
_cell.length_b   1.000
_cell.length_c   1.000
_cell.angle_alpha   90.00
_cell.angle_beta   90.00
_cell.angle_gamma   90.00
#
_symmetry.space_group_name_H-M   'P 1'
#
loop_
_entity.id
_entity.type
_entity.pdbx_description
1 polymer ?
#
loop_
_entity_poly.entity_id
_entity_poly.type
_entity_poly.pdbx_seq_one_letter_code
_entity_poly.pdbx_strand_id
1 'polypeptide(L)'
;MSDKFDEKALDYHRYPTPGKIKITPTKVLTTQQDLALAYSPGVAAASNAIVADPVSVREYTARGNLVGVISNGTAVLGLGNIGPLAAKPVMEGKAVLFKKFADIDVFDIEVDERDPERLIEIIASLEPTFGGINLEDIKAPECFHVEEALKSRMKIPVFHDDQHGTAIITAAAVINALELTRKKIEKVRLVASGAGAAGMACLDLLVKLGLKMENIVVCDREGVVYTGRTIDMDPRKAGYAVETDARTLDEVIAKADIFLGVSAGGVLKPEMVKRMAKRPLILALANPVPEIMPDLAREVRPDALIATGRSDFPNQVNNVLCFPYIF
;
A
#
# COMPACT_ATOMS: atom_id res chain seq x y z
N MET A 1 10.33 1.29 -26.45
CA MET A 1 10.21 0.03 -25.67
C MET A 1 8.98 0.02 -24.78
N SER A 2 8.50 1.17 -24.28
CA SER A 2 7.23 1.29 -23.51
C SER A 2 6.02 0.81 -24.29
N ASP A 3 5.85 1.23 -25.54
CA ASP A 3 4.58 1.02 -26.27
C ASP A 3 4.27 -0.47 -26.51
N LYS A 4 5.31 -1.29 -26.72
CA LYS A 4 5.17 -2.75 -26.84
C LYS A 4 4.87 -3.44 -25.52
N PHE A 5 5.25 -2.85 -24.38
CA PHE A 5 4.93 -3.38 -23.07
C PHE A 5 3.49 -3.00 -22.69
N ASP A 6 3.09 -1.76 -22.98
CA ASP A 6 1.72 -1.27 -22.73
C ASP A 6 0.69 -2.08 -23.54
N GLU A 7 0.98 -2.36 -24.81
CA GLU A 7 0.12 -3.21 -25.65
C GLU A 7 -0.03 -4.63 -25.06
N LYS A 8 1.07 -5.24 -24.58
CA LYS A 8 1.03 -6.55 -23.91
C LYS A 8 0.23 -6.51 -22.61
N ALA A 9 0.33 -5.43 -21.83
CA ALA A 9 -0.46 -5.27 -20.61
C ALA A 9 -1.95 -5.16 -20.94
N LEU A 10 -2.32 -4.38 -21.96
CA LEU A 10 -3.72 -4.26 -22.41
C LEU A 10 -4.25 -5.60 -22.93
N ASP A 11 -3.47 -6.34 -23.71
CA ASP A 11 -3.85 -7.67 -24.19
C ASP A 11 -4.04 -8.67 -23.05
N TYR A 12 -3.15 -8.65 -22.05
CA TYR A 12 -3.28 -9.46 -20.83
C TYR A 12 -4.59 -9.20 -20.08
N HIS A 13 -5.07 -7.96 -20.08
CA HIS A 13 -6.34 -7.58 -19.44
C HIS A 13 -7.58 -7.87 -20.30
N ARG A 14 -7.44 -8.02 -21.61
CA ARG A 14 -8.55 -8.14 -22.57
C ARG A 14 -8.84 -9.58 -22.99
N TYR A 15 -7.79 -10.40 -23.14
CA TYR A 15 -7.89 -11.70 -23.79
C TYR A 15 -7.43 -12.86 -22.91
N PRO A 16 -8.04 -14.05 -23.07
CA PRO A 16 -9.20 -14.35 -23.94
C PRO A 16 -10.54 -13.84 -23.36
N THR A 17 -10.56 -13.49 -22.07
CA THR A 17 -11.72 -12.96 -21.36
C THR A 17 -11.29 -11.68 -20.66
N PRO A 18 -12.06 -10.59 -20.72
CA PRO A 18 -11.73 -9.35 -20.01
C PRO A 18 -11.70 -9.52 -18.49
N GLY A 19 -10.79 -8.78 -17.85
CA GLY A 19 -10.61 -8.79 -16.40
C GLY A 19 -9.73 -9.93 -15.90
N LYS A 20 -9.41 -9.90 -14.61
CA LYS A 20 -8.45 -10.83 -13.99
C LYS A 20 -9.08 -11.80 -13.00
N ILE A 21 -10.37 -11.66 -12.73
CA ILE A 21 -11.10 -12.44 -11.73
C ILE A 21 -12.37 -13.07 -12.32
N LYS A 22 -12.82 -14.15 -11.69
CA LYS A 22 -14.12 -14.78 -11.95
C LYS A 22 -14.63 -15.44 -10.67
N ILE A 23 -15.94 -15.54 -10.52
CA ILE A 23 -16.58 -16.28 -9.42
C ILE A 23 -16.82 -17.71 -9.89
N THR A 24 -16.52 -18.70 -9.05
CA THR A 24 -16.82 -20.11 -9.32
C THR A 24 -17.44 -20.75 -8.07
N PRO A 25 -18.57 -21.49 -8.19
CA PRO A 25 -19.16 -22.20 -7.06
C PRO A 25 -18.19 -23.24 -6.47
N THR A 26 -18.16 -23.35 -5.14
CA THR A 26 -17.33 -24.35 -4.43
C THR A 26 -18.05 -25.69 -4.22
N LYS A 27 -19.38 -25.70 -4.35
CA LYS A 27 -20.22 -26.91 -4.21
C LYS A 27 -20.72 -27.34 -5.58
N VAL A 28 -20.79 -28.65 -5.79
CA VAL A 28 -21.34 -29.24 -7.02
C VAL A 28 -22.83 -28.89 -7.12
N LEU A 29 -23.27 -28.52 -8.32
CA LEU A 29 -24.65 -28.19 -8.62
C LEU A 29 -25.09 -28.91 -9.91
N THR A 30 -25.28 -30.23 -9.81
CA THR A 30 -25.57 -31.10 -10.97
C THR A 30 -26.88 -31.85 -10.86
N THR A 31 -27.45 -31.95 -9.66
CA THR A 31 -28.70 -32.68 -9.39
C THR A 31 -29.78 -31.79 -8.80
N GLN A 32 -31.03 -32.27 -8.80
CA GLN A 32 -32.14 -31.63 -8.09
C GLN A 32 -31.87 -31.53 -6.59
N GLN A 33 -31.23 -32.55 -6.00
CA GLN A 33 -30.85 -32.56 -4.60
C GLN A 33 -29.82 -31.46 -4.30
N ASP A 34 -28.80 -31.31 -5.16
CA ASP A 34 -27.81 -30.23 -5.01
C ASP A 34 -28.48 -28.86 -5.01
N LEU A 35 -29.43 -28.63 -5.94
CA LEU A 35 -30.18 -27.38 -6.03
C LEU A 35 -31.03 -27.13 -4.78
N ALA A 36 -31.70 -28.17 -4.26
CA ALA A 36 -32.51 -28.09 -3.05
C ALA A 36 -31.67 -27.79 -1.80
N LEU A 37 -30.40 -28.18 -1.77
CA LEU A 37 -29.46 -27.87 -0.68
C LEU A 37 -28.81 -26.49 -0.83
N ALA A 38 -28.37 -26.14 -2.06
CA ALA A 38 -27.71 -24.87 -2.35
C ALA A 38 -28.66 -23.68 -2.25
N TYR A 39 -29.95 -23.89 -2.49
CA TYR A 39 -30.97 -22.85 -2.43
C TYR A 39 -32.21 -23.37 -1.70
N SER A 40 -33.41 -23.01 -2.15
CA SER A 40 -34.64 -23.44 -1.49
C SER A 40 -34.93 -24.93 -1.72
N PRO A 41 -35.40 -25.66 -0.67
CA PRO A 41 -35.67 -25.16 0.68
C PRO A 41 -34.47 -25.22 1.66
N GLY A 42 -33.39 -25.91 1.32
CA GLY A 42 -32.30 -26.27 2.24
C GLY A 42 -31.50 -25.09 2.80
N VAL A 43 -31.30 -24.02 2.03
CA VAL A 43 -30.57 -22.81 2.46
C VAL A 43 -31.15 -22.18 3.73
N ALA A 44 -32.45 -22.39 4.00
CA ALA A 44 -33.10 -21.90 5.21
C ALA A 44 -32.49 -22.48 6.50
N ALA A 45 -31.95 -23.70 6.45
CA ALA A 45 -31.27 -24.30 7.60
C ALA A 45 -30.03 -23.50 8.01
N ALA A 46 -29.20 -23.10 7.04
CA ALA A 46 -28.02 -22.26 7.29
C ALA A 46 -28.42 -20.87 7.80
N SER A 47 -29.43 -20.24 7.18
CA SER A 47 -29.93 -18.94 7.64
C SER A 47 -30.46 -18.99 9.08
N ASN A 48 -31.25 -20.01 9.42
CA ASN A 48 -31.79 -20.16 10.78
C ASN A 48 -30.68 -20.45 11.81
N ALA A 49 -29.65 -21.20 11.43
CA ALA A 49 -28.48 -21.43 12.29
C ALA A 49 -27.75 -20.12 12.61
N ILE A 50 -27.57 -19.23 11.61
CA ILE A 50 -26.95 -17.91 11.80
C ILE A 50 -27.84 -16.97 12.62
N VAL A 51 -29.17 -17.05 12.48
CA VAL A 51 -30.10 -16.31 13.35
C VAL A 51 -29.96 -16.76 14.81
N ALA A 52 -29.79 -18.05 15.06
CA ALA A 52 -29.62 -18.60 16.41
C ALA A 52 -28.24 -18.29 17.00
N ASP A 53 -27.19 -18.35 16.18
CA ASP A 53 -25.81 -17.97 16.54
C ASP A 53 -25.13 -17.21 15.38
N PRO A 54 -25.05 -15.86 15.47
CA PRO A 54 -24.43 -15.05 14.42
C PRO A 54 -22.96 -15.36 14.14
N VAL A 55 -22.22 -15.97 15.08
CA VAL A 55 -20.80 -16.31 14.88
C VAL A 55 -20.65 -17.44 13.86
N SER A 56 -21.65 -18.33 13.77
CA SER A 56 -21.68 -19.46 12.82
C SER A 56 -21.73 -19.03 11.34
N VAL A 57 -21.90 -17.74 11.04
CA VAL A 57 -21.75 -17.20 9.68
C VAL A 57 -20.41 -17.58 9.04
N ARG A 58 -19.35 -17.75 9.86
CA ARG A 58 -18.04 -18.19 9.39
C ARG A 58 -17.99 -19.67 8.98
N GLU A 59 -18.89 -20.49 9.50
CA GLU A 59 -18.97 -21.93 9.19
C GLU A 59 -19.80 -22.20 7.94
N TYR A 60 -20.90 -21.46 7.78
CA TYR A 60 -21.89 -21.72 6.74
C TYR A 60 -21.77 -20.82 5.50
N THR A 61 -20.80 -19.90 5.48
CA THR A 61 -20.59 -18.98 4.35
C THR A 61 -19.11 -18.80 4.03
N ALA A 62 -18.82 -18.18 2.89
CA ALA A 62 -17.45 -17.80 2.52
C ALA A 62 -16.87 -16.67 3.38
N ARG A 63 -17.65 -16.04 4.27
CA ARG A 63 -17.25 -14.85 5.06
C ARG A 63 -15.93 -15.06 5.80
N GLY A 64 -15.64 -16.27 6.28
CA GLY A 64 -14.40 -16.57 6.99
C GLY A 64 -13.12 -16.39 6.15
N ASN A 65 -13.21 -16.54 4.83
CA ASN A 65 -12.09 -16.43 3.88
C ASN A 65 -12.22 -15.23 2.92
N LEU A 66 -13.28 -14.43 3.06
CA LEU A 66 -13.62 -13.37 2.11
C LEU A 66 -13.16 -12.01 2.60
N VAL A 67 -12.27 -11.37 1.84
CA VAL A 67 -11.78 -10.01 2.10
C VAL A 67 -12.38 -9.02 1.09
N GLY A 68 -12.78 -7.85 1.59
CA GLY A 68 -13.19 -6.74 0.73
C GLY A 68 -11.99 -5.85 0.42
N VAL A 69 -11.56 -5.80 -0.84
CA VAL A 69 -10.56 -4.80 -1.29
C VAL A 69 -11.33 -3.57 -1.75
N ILE A 70 -11.26 -2.49 -0.99
CA ILE A 70 -12.10 -1.30 -1.20
C ILE A 70 -11.26 -0.09 -1.52
N SER A 71 -11.63 0.61 -2.59
CA SER A 71 -11.02 1.87 -3.02
C SER A 71 -12.07 2.87 -3.50
N ASN A 72 -11.76 4.16 -3.45
CA ASN A 72 -12.51 5.19 -4.18
C ASN A 72 -11.74 5.77 -5.39
N GLY A 73 -10.59 5.18 -5.71
CA GLY A 73 -9.76 5.56 -6.86
C GLY A 73 -9.13 6.95 -6.78
N THR A 74 -8.95 7.50 -5.57
CA THR A 74 -8.45 8.87 -5.39
C THR A 74 -6.93 8.97 -5.31
N ALA A 75 -6.22 7.85 -5.13
CA ALA A 75 -4.76 7.81 -5.08
C ALA A 75 -4.18 6.54 -5.73
N VAL A 76 -4.63 6.23 -6.95
CA VAL A 76 -4.23 4.98 -7.63
C VAL A 76 -2.78 5.04 -8.07
N LEU A 77 -1.91 4.24 -7.44
CA LEU A 77 -0.49 4.19 -7.74
C LEU A 77 0.14 5.61 -7.78
N GLY A 78 0.97 5.91 -8.80
CA GLY A 78 1.44 7.27 -9.10
C GLY A 78 0.53 8.06 -10.06
N LEU A 79 -0.66 7.55 -10.39
CA LEU A 79 -1.60 8.19 -11.32
C LEU A 79 -2.51 9.20 -10.60
N GLY A 80 -2.64 9.09 -9.28
CA GLY A 80 -3.45 9.98 -8.46
C GLY A 80 -4.93 9.69 -8.59
N ASN A 81 -5.74 10.76 -8.61
CA ASN A 81 -7.19 10.63 -8.66
C ASN A 81 -7.67 10.38 -10.09
N ILE A 82 -7.83 9.11 -10.44
CA ILE A 82 -8.34 8.65 -11.74
C ILE A 82 -9.78 8.11 -11.65
N GLY A 83 -10.35 8.10 -10.45
CA GLY A 83 -11.71 7.65 -10.19
C GLY A 83 -11.86 6.13 -10.10
N PRO A 84 -13.01 5.66 -9.58
CA PRO A 84 -13.24 4.25 -9.25
C PRO A 84 -13.14 3.32 -10.47
N LEU A 85 -13.69 3.71 -11.63
CA LEU A 85 -13.64 2.86 -12.83
C LEU A 85 -12.22 2.58 -13.31
N ALA A 86 -11.34 3.59 -13.26
CA ALA A 86 -9.96 3.44 -13.69
C ALA A 86 -9.08 2.76 -12.62
N ALA A 87 -9.53 2.72 -11.36
CA ALA A 87 -8.88 1.96 -10.28
C ALA A 87 -9.11 0.45 -10.40
N LYS A 88 -10.22 0.03 -11.01
CA LYS A 88 -10.64 -1.38 -11.09
C LYS A 88 -9.55 -2.37 -11.54
N PRO A 89 -8.75 -2.10 -12.59
CA PRO A 89 -7.66 -2.98 -12.97
C PRO A 89 -6.64 -3.20 -11.84
N VAL A 90 -6.38 -2.21 -10.98
CA VAL A 90 -5.45 -2.35 -9.85
C VAL A 90 -6.08 -3.23 -8.76
N MET A 91 -7.36 -3.00 -8.42
CA MET A 91 -8.07 -3.74 -7.39
C MET A 91 -8.26 -5.22 -7.75
N GLU A 92 -8.63 -5.53 -9.00
CA GLU A 92 -8.64 -6.92 -9.49
C GLU A 92 -7.24 -7.55 -9.40
N GLY A 93 -6.19 -6.74 -9.58
CA GLY A 93 -4.81 -7.17 -9.38
C GLY A 93 -4.57 -7.62 -7.95
N LYS A 94 -4.96 -6.82 -6.97
CA LYS A 94 -4.87 -7.16 -5.54
C LYS A 94 -5.62 -8.45 -5.22
N ALA A 95 -6.84 -8.63 -5.75
CA ALA A 95 -7.61 -9.85 -5.60
C ALA A 95 -6.85 -11.10 -6.09
N VAL A 96 -6.23 -11.03 -7.28
CA VAL A 96 -5.41 -12.12 -7.81
C VAL A 96 -4.21 -12.42 -6.90
N LEU A 97 -3.58 -11.40 -6.34
CA LEU A 97 -2.43 -11.57 -5.45
C LEU A 97 -2.84 -12.23 -4.11
N PHE A 98 -3.93 -11.77 -3.49
CA PHE A 98 -4.50 -12.43 -2.31
C PHE A 98 -4.75 -13.92 -2.56
N LYS A 99 -5.46 -14.23 -3.65
CA LYS A 99 -5.79 -15.61 -3.99
C LYS A 99 -4.55 -16.45 -4.29
N LYS A 100 -3.59 -15.90 -5.03
CA LYS A 100 -2.40 -16.64 -5.47
C LYS A 100 -1.43 -16.93 -4.33
N PHE A 101 -1.27 -16.01 -3.38
CA PHE A 101 -0.24 -16.11 -2.34
C PHE A 101 -0.75 -16.62 -1.00
N ALA A 102 -2.05 -16.44 -0.69
CA ALA A 102 -2.62 -16.82 0.61
C ALA A 102 -3.93 -17.62 0.51
N ASP A 103 -4.41 -17.93 -0.70
CA ASP A 103 -5.70 -18.60 -0.94
C ASP A 103 -6.94 -17.85 -0.38
N ILE A 104 -6.81 -16.54 -0.19
CA ILE A 104 -7.88 -15.66 0.28
C ILE A 104 -8.77 -15.26 -0.90
N ASP A 105 -10.09 -15.37 -0.70
CA ASP A 105 -11.08 -14.94 -1.67
C ASP A 105 -11.34 -13.44 -1.50
N VAL A 106 -11.51 -12.72 -2.62
CA VAL A 106 -11.64 -11.26 -2.60
C VAL A 106 -12.80 -10.82 -3.47
N PHE A 107 -13.56 -9.84 -2.97
CA PHE A 107 -14.29 -8.92 -3.83
C PHE A 107 -13.63 -7.54 -3.82
N ASP A 108 -13.27 -7.07 -5.00
CA ASP A 108 -12.90 -5.68 -5.26
C ASP A 108 -14.17 -4.82 -5.34
N ILE A 109 -14.18 -3.70 -4.60
CA ILE A 109 -15.28 -2.75 -4.55
C ILE A 109 -14.73 -1.34 -4.76
N GLU A 110 -14.98 -0.78 -5.94
CA GLU A 110 -14.66 0.61 -6.25
C GLU A 110 -15.87 1.50 -5.98
N VAL A 111 -15.78 2.35 -4.95
CA VAL A 111 -16.87 3.22 -4.50
C VAL A 111 -16.71 4.62 -5.11
N ASP A 112 -17.73 5.09 -5.83
CA ASP A 112 -17.79 6.47 -6.33
C ASP A 112 -18.26 7.46 -5.24
N GLU A 113 -17.47 7.59 -4.18
CA GLU A 113 -17.72 8.53 -3.08
C GLU A 113 -16.40 9.19 -2.64
N ARG A 114 -16.44 10.52 -2.56
CA ARG A 114 -15.28 11.37 -2.25
C ARG A 114 -15.35 11.96 -0.84
N ASP A 115 -16.54 12.05 -0.28
CA ASP A 115 -16.73 12.46 1.10
C ASP A 115 -16.28 11.34 2.04
N PRO A 116 -15.30 11.58 2.94
CA PRO A 116 -14.76 10.53 3.79
C PRO A 116 -15.79 9.99 4.79
N GLU A 117 -16.71 10.80 5.30
CA GLU A 117 -17.74 10.35 6.23
C GLU A 117 -18.72 9.39 5.54
N ARG A 118 -19.18 9.77 4.33
CA ARG A 118 -20.06 8.90 3.54
C ARG A 118 -19.35 7.63 3.10
N LEU A 119 -18.06 7.71 2.76
CA LEU A 119 -17.26 6.53 2.45
C LEU A 119 -17.16 5.59 3.65
N ILE A 120 -16.92 6.11 4.87
CA ILE A 120 -16.93 5.33 6.10
C ILE A 120 -18.28 4.63 6.31
N GLU A 121 -19.40 5.34 6.15
CA GLU A 121 -20.73 4.75 6.29
C GLU A 121 -20.97 3.60 5.29
N ILE A 122 -20.60 3.81 4.02
CA ILE A 122 -20.71 2.79 2.98
C ILE A 122 -19.88 1.57 3.36
N ILE A 123 -18.61 1.74 3.70
CA ILE A 123 -17.71 0.62 4.02
C ILE A 123 -18.16 -0.12 5.27
N ALA A 124 -18.52 0.60 6.34
CA ALA A 124 -19.00 0.00 7.58
C ALA A 124 -20.28 -0.83 7.37
N SER A 125 -21.16 -0.40 6.46
CA SER A 125 -22.39 -1.15 6.13
C SER A 125 -22.11 -2.51 5.45
N LEU A 126 -20.92 -2.70 4.88
CA LEU A 126 -20.51 -3.94 4.21
C LEU A 126 -19.92 -5.00 5.17
N GLU A 127 -19.71 -4.67 6.46
CA GLU A 127 -19.16 -5.58 7.47
C GLU A 127 -19.79 -6.99 7.51
N PRO A 128 -21.12 -7.16 7.35
CA PRO A 128 -21.73 -8.49 7.37
C PRO A 128 -21.21 -9.42 6.27
N THR A 129 -20.75 -8.89 5.14
CA THR A 129 -20.28 -9.67 3.99
C THR A 129 -18.87 -10.23 4.20
N PHE A 130 -18.00 -9.45 4.84
CA PHE A 130 -16.55 -9.68 4.82
C PHE A 130 -16.00 -10.21 6.15
N GLY A 131 -14.93 -11.00 6.05
CA GLY A 131 -14.10 -11.43 7.18
C GLY A 131 -13.02 -10.41 7.54
N GLY A 132 -12.66 -9.54 6.60
CA GLY A 132 -11.75 -8.40 6.78
C GLY A 132 -11.86 -7.41 5.63
N ILE A 133 -11.40 -6.17 5.84
CA ILE A 133 -11.39 -5.09 4.85
C ILE A 133 -9.95 -4.64 4.59
N ASN A 134 -9.56 -4.67 3.31
CA ASN A 134 -8.34 -4.07 2.82
C ASN A 134 -8.66 -2.74 2.11
N LEU A 135 -8.30 -1.62 2.71
CA LEU A 135 -8.41 -0.30 2.09
C LEU A 135 -7.22 -0.05 1.16
N GLU A 136 -7.50 0.48 -0.03
CA GLU A 136 -6.52 0.64 -1.09
C GLU A 136 -6.73 1.95 -1.86
N ASP A 137 -5.64 2.62 -2.25
CA ASP A 137 -5.64 3.76 -3.18
C ASP A 137 -6.61 4.91 -2.77
N ILE A 138 -6.73 5.16 -1.46
CA ILE A 138 -7.47 6.30 -0.88
C ILE A 138 -6.45 7.41 -0.57
N LYS A 139 -6.71 8.63 -1.02
CA LYS A 139 -5.77 9.75 -0.85
C LYS A 139 -5.57 10.15 0.61
N ALA A 140 -4.35 10.61 0.91
CA ALA A 140 -4.06 11.32 2.15
C ALA A 140 -4.52 12.80 2.05
N PRO A 141 -4.92 13.43 3.18
CA PRO A 141 -4.95 12.87 4.53
C PRO A 141 -6.21 12.05 4.87
N GLU A 142 -7.22 12.00 3.99
CA GLU A 142 -8.52 11.38 4.28
C GLU A 142 -8.41 9.89 4.62
N CYS A 143 -7.49 9.16 3.98
CA CYS A 143 -7.26 7.74 4.22
C CYS A 143 -6.98 7.40 5.70
N PHE A 144 -6.34 8.31 6.43
CA PHE A 144 -6.03 8.14 7.84
C PHE A 144 -7.28 8.14 8.70
N HIS A 145 -8.16 9.12 8.46
CA HIS A 145 -9.42 9.26 9.16
C HIS A 145 -10.37 8.10 8.82
N VAL A 146 -10.46 7.73 7.54
CA VAL A 146 -11.26 6.59 7.08
C VAL A 146 -10.83 5.30 7.77
N GLU A 147 -9.53 5.00 7.79
CA GLU A 147 -9.04 3.78 8.43
C GLU A 147 -9.28 3.79 9.96
N GLU A 148 -8.98 4.89 10.65
CA GLU A 148 -9.16 5.00 12.09
C GLU A 148 -10.64 4.84 12.50
N ALA A 149 -11.54 5.53 11.80
CA ALA A 149 -12.98 5.44 12.03
C ALA A 149 -13.47 4.01 11.82
N LEU A 150 -13.08 3.37 10.71
CA LEU A 150 -13.49 1.99 10.42
C LEU A 150 -12.93 0.98 11.43
N LYS A 151 -11.66 1.09 11.83
CA LYS A 151 -11.06 0.25 12.88
C LYS A 151 -11.79 0.38 14.22
N SER A 152 -12.27 1.57 14.55
CA SER A 152 -13.00 1.81 15.81
C SER A 152 -14.44 1.28 15.79
N ARG A 153 -15.07 1.26 14.62
CA ARG A 153 -16.48 0.91 14.45
C ARG A 153 -16.71 -0.56 14.12
N MET A 154 -15.84 -1.16 13.31
CA MET A 154 -16.05 -2.49 12.75
C MET A 154 -15.53 -3.60 13.66
N LYS A 155 -16.20 -4.76 13.64
CA LYS A 155 -15.78 -5.95 14.42
C LYS A 155 -14.90 -6.93 13.64
N ILE A 156 -14.44 -6.52 12.46
CA ILE A 156 -13.51 -7.27 11.62
C ILE A 156 -12.23 -6.46 11.41
N PRO A 157 -11.10 -7.12 11.08
CA PRO A 157 -9.87 -6.40 10.77
C PRO A 157 -10.07 -5.44 9.60
N VAL A 158 -9.59 -4.21 9.76
CA VAL A 158 -9.48 -3.20 8.71
C VAL A 158 -8.01 -2.84 8.59
N PHE A 159 -7.47 -2.88 7.37
CA PHE A 159 -6.06 -2.63 7.10
C PHE A 159 -5.92 -1.79 5.84
N HIS A 160 -5.18 -0.69 5.91
CA HIS A 160 -4.81 0.07 4.72
C HIS A 160 -3.44 -0.36 4.19
N ASP A 161 -3.40 -0.97 3.01
CA ASP A 161 -2.15 -1.57 2.49
C ASP A 161 -1.10 -0.53 2.13
N ASP A 162 -1.48 0.56 1.46
CA ASP A 162 -0.54 1.63 1.10
C ASP A 162 0.15 2.27 2.30
N GLN A 163 -0.49 2.25 3.48
CA GLN A 163 0.11 2.70 4.72
C GLN A 163 0.95 1.61 5.36
N HIS A 164 0.29 0.58 5.87
CA HIS A 164 0.90 -0.39 6.76
C HIS A 164 1.71 -1.44 6.02
N GLY A 165 1.23 -1.91 4.87
CA GLY A 165 1.96 -2.86 4.02
C GLY A 165 3.29 -2.26 3.56
N THR A 166 3.25 -1.03 3.05
CA THR A 166 4.45 -0.29 2.62
C THR A 166 5.42 -0.08 3.78
N ALA A 167 4.91 0.30 4.96
CA ALA A 167 5.73 0.48 6.15
C ALA A 167 6.46 -0.80 6.56
N ILE A 168 5.74 -1.93 6.63
CA ILE A 168 6.30 -3.20 7.07
C ILE A 168 7.39 -3.68 6.13
N ILE A 169 7.15 -3.65 4.81
CA ILE A 169 8.15 -4.12 3.85
C ILE A 169 9.35 -3.17 3.75
N THR A 170 9.11 -1.86 3.91
CA THR A 170 10.19 -0.85 4.00
C THR A 170 11.04 -1.06 5.24
N ALA A 171 10.43 -1.31 6.39
CA ALA A 171 11.14 -1.60 7.63
C ALA A 171 11.99 -2.88 7.50
N ALA A 172 11.46 -3.94 6.88
CA ALA A 172 12.21 -5.16 6.61
C ALA A 172 13.43 -4.89 5.72
N ALA A 173 13.27 -4.09 4.65
CA ALA A 173 14.37 -3.68 3.79
C ALA A 173 15.43 -2.87 4.53
N VAL A 174 15.01 -1.93 5.38
CA VAL A 174 15.91 -1.12 6.22
C VAL A 174 16.69 -2.01 7.19
N ILE A 175 16.04 -2.91 7.93
CA ILE A 175 16.71 -3.81 8.88
C ILE A 175 17.79 -4.63 8.18
N ASN A 176 17.46 -5.27 7.06
CA ASN A 176 18.41 -6.07 6.29
C ASN A 176 19.58 -5.22 5.76
N ALA A 177 19.30 -4.01 5.27
CA ALA A 177 20.33 -3.11 4.78
C ALA A 177 21.27 -2.63 5.91
N LEU A 178 20.73 -2.35 7.09
CA LEU A 178 21.52 -1.97 8.27
C LEU A 178 22.45 -3.12 8.70
N GLU A 179 21.96 -4.36 8.68
CA GLU A 179 22.78 -5.54 8.96
C GLU A 179 23.93 -5.68 7.96
N LEU A 180 23.64 -5.62 6.66
CA LEU A 180 24.65 -5.71 5.59
C LEU A 180 25.68 -4.58 5.65
N THR A 181 25.24 -3.39 6.04
CA THR A 181 26.10 -2.19 6.14
C THR A 181 26.80 -2.06 7.49
N ARG A 182 26.42 -2.91 8.47
CA ARG A 182 26.87 -2.85 9.88
C ARG A 182 26.60 -1.49 10.53
N LYS A 183 25.48 -0.86 10.18
CA LYS A 183 25.02 0.41 10.76
C LYS A 183 23.95 0.12 11.81
N LYS A 184 23.83 0.99 12.81
CA LYS A 184 22.80 0.90 13.85
C LYS A 184 21.68 1.88 13.58
N ILE A 185 20.43 1.47 13.76
CA ILE A 185 19.25 2.26 13.40
C ILE A 185 19.20 3.60 14.15
N GLU A 186 19.67 3.66 15.39
CA GLU A 186 19.69 4.88 16.19
C GLU A 186 20.75 5.91 15.75
N LYS A 187 21.64 5.54 14.82
CA LYS A 187 22.77 6.36 14.34
C LYS A 187 22.67 6.78 12.88
N VAL A 188 21.74 6.21 12.11
CA VAL A 188 21.63 6.51 10.68
C VAL A 188 20.83 7.77 10.45
N ARG A 189 21.22 8.51 9.41
CA ARG A 189 20.46 9.67 8.90
C ARG A 189 19.56 9.26 7.75
N LEU A 190 18.27 9.58 7.86
CA LEU A 190 17.26 9.28 6.84
C LEU A 190 16.75 10.57 6.21
N VAL A 191 16.70 10.59 4.88
CA VAL A 191 16.02 11.63 4.12
C VAL A 191 14.87 11.01 3.35
N ALA A 192 13.65 11.44 3.63
CA ALA A 192 12.44 10.98 2.95
C ALA A 192 12.01 11.97 1.87
N SER A 193 11.53 11.45 0.75
CA SER A 193 10.85 12.21 -0.30
C SER A 193 9.46 11.61 -0.50
N GLY A 194 8.45 12.35 -0.05
CA GLY A 194 7.06 11.92 0.06
C GLY A 194 6.57 11.96 1.51
N ALA A 195 5.58 12.82 1.77
CA ALA A 195 4.95 12.98 3.08
C ALA A 195 3.45 12.60 3.05
N GLY A 196 3.08 11.68 2.16
CA GLY A 196 1.73 11.10 2.09
C GLY A 196 1.57 9.88 2.99
N ALA A 197 0.47 9.15 2.79
CA ALA A 197 0.09 7.94 3.55
C ALA A 197 1.26 6.96 3.80
N ALA A 198 1.88 6.49 2.72
CA ALA A 198 2.99 5.54 2.77
C ALA A 198 4.22 6.11 3.50
N GLY A 199 4.63 7.34 3.18
CA GLY A 199 5.83 7.96 3.74
C GLY A 199 5.72 8.13 5.24
N MET A 200 4.62 8.70 5.71
CA MET A 200 4.39 8.91 7.14
C MET A 200 4.32 7.58 7.90
N ALA A 201 3.61 6.58 7.36
CA ALA A 201 3.51 5.27 7.99
C ALA A 201 4.87 4.54 8.06
N CYS A 202 5.70 4.65 7.02
CA CYS A 202 7.06 4.10 7.02
C CYS A 202 7.92 4.75 8.11
N LEU A 203 7.88 6.08 8.21
CA LEU A 203 8.64 6.82 9.21
C LEU A 203 8.19 6.48 10.63
N ASP A 204 6.87 6.43 10.87
CA ASP A 204 6.31 6.09 12.19
C ASP A 204 6.76 4.70 12.65
N LEU A 205 6.78 3.72 11.73
CA LEU A 205 7.26 2.39 12.05
C LEU A 205 8.77 2.35 12.30
N LEU A 206 9.57 3.04 11.48
CA LEU A 206 11.02 3.12 11.67
C LEU A 206 11.39 3.79 13.00
N VAL A 207 10.65 4.83 13.40
CA VAL A 207 10.82 5.48 14.70
C VAL A 207 10.50 4.51 15.85
N LYS A 208 9.39 3.75 15.74
CA LYS A 208 9.06 2.69 16.71
C LYS A 208 10.14 1.61 16.80
N LEU A 209 10.85 1.34 15.71
CA LEU A 209 11.97 0.39 15.66
C LEU A 209 13.30 0.97 16.16
N GLY A 210 13.35 2.26 16.52
CA GLY A 210 14.50 2.91 17.15
C GLY A 210 15.23 3.94 16.29
N LEU A 211 14.72 4.26 15.08
CA LEU A 211 15.24 5.41 14.32
C LEU A 211 14.91 6.69 15.08
N LYS A 212 15.92 7.52 15.31
CA LYS A 212 15.72 8.76 16.06
C LYS A 212 15.07 9.83 15.20
N MET A 213 14.06 10.50 15.75
CA MET A 213 13.33 11.56 15.05
C MET A 213 14.26 12.69 14.61
N GLU A 214 15.25 13.07 15.44
CA GLU A 214 16.22 14.11 15.10
C GLU A 214 17.14 13.78 13.90
N ASN A 215 17.17 12.52 13.47
CA ASN A 215 17.97 12.05 12.33
C ASN A 215 17.15 11.96 11.03
N ILE A 216 15.88 12.36 11.04
CA ILE A 216 14.96 12.28 9.91
C ILE A 216 14.75 13.68 9.33
N VAL A 217 14.83 13.79 8.00
CA VAL A 217 14.37 14.99 7.28
C VAL A 217 13.37 14.55 6.21
N VAL A 218 12.19 15.15 6.21
CA VAL A 218 11.12 14.85 5.24
C VAL A 218 11.05 15.98 4.22
N CYS A 219 10.96 15.62 2.94
CA CYS A 219 10.66 16.52 1.84
C CYS A 219 9.35 16.09 1.17
N ASP A 220 8.50 17.05 0.84
CA ASP A 220 7.32 16.84 -0.01
C ASP A 220 7.40 17.72 -1.27
N ARG A 221 6.25 17.94 -1.94
CA ARG A 221 6.18 18.71 -3.18
C ARG A 221 6.61 20.19 -3.01
N GLU A 222 6.47 20.76 -1.82
CA GLU A 222 6.86 22.14 -1.53
C GLU A 222 8.28 22.22 -0.94
N GLY A 223 8.98 21.09 -0.83
CA GLY A 223 10.33 21.00 -0.29
C GLY A 223 10.38 20.46 1.14
N VAL A 224 11.38 20.91 1.91
CA VAL A 224 11.62 20.42 3.28
C VAL A 224 10.42 20.72 4.19
N VAL A 225 10.04 19.77 5.03
CA VAL A 225 9.07 19.96 6.11
C VAL A 225 9.82 20.60 7.29
N TYR A 226 9.68 21.91 7.45
CA TYR A 226 10.43 22.70 8.44
C TYR A 226 9.52 23.41 9.44
N THR A 227 10.06 23.73 10.61
CA THR A 227 9.33 24.47 11.67
C THR A 227 8.90 25.85 11.19
N GLY A 228 7.60 26.15 11.27
CA GLY A 228 7.03 27.43 10.80
C GLY A 228 6.58 27.43 9.34
N ARG A 229 6.70 26.31 8.62
CA ARG A 229 6.05 26.14 7.32
C ARG A 229 4.53 26.15 7.49
N THR A 230 3.82 26.89 6.63
CA THR A 230 2.35 27.01 6.65
C THR A 230 1.66 26.36 5.46
N ILE A 231 2.39 26.12 4.36
CA ILE A 231 1.85 25.59 3.10
C ILE A 231 1.85 24.07 3.14
N ASP A 232 0.69 23.47 2.81
CA ASP A 232 0.49 22.02 2.73
C ASP A 232 1.05 21.32 3.98
N MET A 233 0.48 21.64 5.15
CA MET A 233 0.86 21.07 6.44
C MET A 233 -0.36 20.45 7.10
N ASP A 234 -0.17 19.27 7.67
CA ASP A 234 -1.16 18.57 8.50
C ASP A 234 -0.50 18.15 9.83
N PRO A 235 -1.29 17.75 10.85
CA PRO A 235 -0.75 17.40 12.17
C PRO A 235 0.29 16.28 12.16
N ARG A 236 0.19 15.28 11.27
CA ARG A 236 1.19 14.22 11.17
C ARG A 236 2.48 14.76 10.56
N LYS A 237 2.39 15.53 9.46
CA LYS A 237 3.56 16.21 8.86
C LYS A 237 4.28 17.13 9.85
N ALA A 238 3.52 17.88 10.64
CA ALA A 238 4.06 18.79 11.65
C ALA A 238 4.92 18.07 12.71
N GLY A 239 4.62 16.80 13.03
CA GLY A 239 5.42 15.98 13.95
C GLY A 239 6.84 15.67 13.45
N TYR A 240 7.10 15.81 12.15
CA TYR A 240 8.40 15.59 11.51
C TYR A 240 9.07 16.90 11.06
N ALA A 241 8.52 18.05 11.43
CA ALA A 241 9.09 19.34 11.08
C ALA A 241 10.45 19.54 11.78
N VAL A 242 11.47 19.91 11.01
CA VAL A 242 12.82 20.17 11.52
C VAL A 242 13.15 21.65 11.52
N GLU A 243 13.94 22.10 12.50
CA GLU A 243 14.49 23.45 12.52
C GLU A 243 15.71 23.52 11.58
N THR A 244 15.53 24.15 10.41
CA THR A 244 16.58 24.25 9.39
C THR A 244 16.30 25.38 8.41
N ASP A 245 17.36 25.94 7.81
CA ASP A 245 17.27 26.87 6.69
C ASP A 245 17.15 26.17 5.33
N ALA A 246 17.35 24.86 5.28
CA ALA A 246 17.22 24.09 4.05
C ALA A 246 15.77 24.07 3.55
N ARG A 247 15.59 24.17 2.23
CA ARG A 247 14.29 24.17 1.55
C ARG A 247 14.15 23.09 0.50
N THR A 248 15.26 22.55 -0.02
CA THR A 248 15.22 21.57 -1.11
C THR A 248 15.76 20.21 -0.70
N LEU A 249 15.34 19.15 -1.42
CA LEU A 249 15.90 17.80 -1.27
C LEU A 249 17.43 17.80 -1.47
N ASP A 250 17.91 18.60 -2.42
CA ASP A 250 19.34 18.72 -2.73
C ASP A 250 20.15 19.22 -1.52
N GLU A 251 19.63 20.19 -0.78
CA GLU A 251 20.31 20.77 0.39
C GLU A 251 20.41 19.78 1.55
N VAL A 252 19.47 18.84 1.67
CA VAL A 252 19.40 17.93 2.82
C VAL A 252 19.95 16.54 2.55
N ILE A 253 20.13 16.10 1.31
CA ILE A 253 20.51 14.70 1.02
C ILE A 253 21.96 14.32 1.42
N ALA A 254 22.84 15.30 1.60
CA ALA A 254 24.26 15.07 1.86
C ALA A 254 24.50 14.24 3.13
N LYS A 255 25.32 13.19 3.05
CA LYS A 255 25.59 12.22 4.13
C LYS A 255 24.36 11.45 4.63
N ALA A 256 23.25 11.43 3.91
CA ALA A 256 22.15 10.52 4.25
C ALA A 256 22.60 9.06 4.11
N ASP A 257 22.30 8.24 5.11
CA ASP A 257 22.52 6.80 5.10
C ASP A 257 21.38 6.07 4.38
N ILE A 258 20.18 6.62 4.49
CA ILE A 258 18.95 6.07 3.90
C ILE A 258 18.25 7.19 3.13
N PHE A 259 17.91 6.92 1.87
CA PHE A 259 16.90 7.67 1.13
C PHE A 259 15.63 6.82 1.06
N LEU A 260 14.51 7.39 1.52
CA LEU A 260 13.17 6.80 1.41
C LEU A 260 12.33 7.62 0.42
N GLY A 261 12.22 7.13 -0.80
CA GLY A 261 11.36 7.68 -1.84
C GLY A 261 10.04 6.94 -1.92
N VAL A 262 8.95 7.67 -1.70
CA VAL A 262 7.56 7.26 -1.95
C VAL A 262 6.79 8.44 -2.54
N SER A 263 7.36 9.06 -3.58
CA SER A 263 6.86 10.31 -4.16
C SER A 263 6.70 10.23 -5.67
N ALA A 264 7.55 10.93 -6.43
CA ALA A 264 7.46 11.08 -7.87
C ALA A 264 8.72 10.57 -8.57
N GLY A 265 8.53 10.06 -9.79
CA GLY A 265 9.63 9.55 -10.60
C GLY A 265 10.68 10.61 -10.91
N GLY A 266 11.96 10.24 -10.83
CA GLY A 266 13.09 11.09 -11.21
C GLY A 266 13.42 12.24 -10.27
N VAL A 267 12.84 12.32 -9.05
CA VAL A 267 13.17 13.39 -8.08
C VAL A 267 14.56 13.27 -7.49
N LEU A 268 15.11 12.06 -7.35
CA LEU A 268 16.46 11.84 -6.82
C LEU A 268 17.46 11.84 -7.97
N LYS A 269 18.33 12.85 -8.02
CA LYS A 269 19.28 13.01 -9.12
C LYS A 269 20.63 12.33 -8.84
N PRO A 270 21.39 11.89 -9.86
CA PRO A 270 22.68 11.23 -9.65
C PRO A 270 23.69 12.07 -8.84
N GLU A 271 23.71 13.39 -9.01
CA GLU A 271 24.54 14.32 -8.24
C GLU A 271 24.19 14.37 -6.74
N MET A 272 22.91 14.16 -6.40
CA MET A 272 22.47 14.01 -5.01
C MET A 272 22.97 12.70 -4.42
N VAL A 273 22.85 11.61 -5.18
CA VAL A 273 23.30 10.27 -4.77
C VAL A 273 24.81 10.23 -4.49
N LYS A 274 25.63 10.95 -5.27
CA LYS A 274 27.08 11.09 -5.01
C LYS A 274 27.40 11.67 -3.64
N ARG A 275 26.53 12.54 -3.10
CA ARG A 275 26.72 13.23 -1.82
C ARG A 275 26.20 12.43 -0.62
N MET A 276 25.50 11.32 -0.83
CA MET A 276 25.04 10.43 0.24
C MET A 276 26.21 9.78 1.01
N ALA A 277 25.92 9.16 2.15
CA ALA A 277 26.91 8.45 2.94
C ALA A 277 27.51 7.25 2.19
N LYS A 278 28.59 6.66 2.73
CA LYS A 278 29.13 5.39 2.21
C LYS A 278 28.12 4.26 2.40
N ARG A 279 28.00 3.37 1.42
CA ARG A 279 27.03 2.25 1.38
C ARG A 279 25.63 2.70 1.79
N PRO A 280 25.04 3.68 1.07
CA PRO A 280 23.70 4.15 1.40
C PRO A 280 22.67 3.11 0.99
N LEU A 281 21.53 3.12 1.67
CA LEU A 281 20.31 2.46 1.20
C LEU A 281 19.48 3.47 0.41
N ILE A 282 19.11 3.13 -0.82
CA ILE A 282 18.22 3.90 -1.67
C ILE A 282 16.96 3.06 -1.88
N LEU A 283 15.87 3.47 -1.24
CA LEU A 283 14.52 2.93 -1.47
C LEU A 283 13.83 3.89 -2.44
N ALA A 284 13.80 3.56 -3.72
CA ALA A 284 13.14 4.37 -4.75
C ALA A 284 11.83 3.68 -5.17
N LEU A 285 10.78 3.89 -4.38
CA LEU A 285 9.55 3.09 -4.39
C LEU A 285 8.42 3.71 -5.22
N ALA A 286 8.60 4.87 -5.84
CA ALA A 286 7.59 5.44 -6.74
C ALA A 286 7.29 4.50 -7.93
N ASN A 287 6.00 4.44 -8.29
CA ASN A 287 5.51 3.67 -9.42
C ASN A 287 4.76 4.57 -10.41
N PRO A 288 4.82 4.30 -11.73
CA PRO A 288 5.57 3.22 -12.38
C PRO A 288 7.07 3.53 -12.59
N VAL A 289 7.47 4.79 -12.42
CA VAL A 289 8.86 5.24 -12.57
C VAL A 289 9.43 5.62 -11.20
N PRO A 290 10.55 5.02 -10.76
CA PRO A 290 11.15 5.29 -9.45
C PRO A 290 11.78 6.68 -9.37
N GLU A 291 12.03 7.14 -8.14
CA GLU A 291 12.70 8.42 -7.84
C GLU A 291 14.07 8.52 -8.53
N ILE A 292 14.76 7.39 -8.69
CA ILE A 292 15.94 7.23 -9.54
C ILE A 292 15.96 5.81 -10.13
N MET A 293 16.38 5.67 -11.38
CA MET A 293 16.60 4.34 -11.97
C MET A 293 17.81 3.65 -11.33
N PRO A 294 17.74 2.33 -11.04
CA PRO A 294 18.85 1.61 -10.41
C PRO A 294 20.20 1.75 -11.12
N ASP A 295 20.21 1.76 -12.46
CA ASP A 295 21.45 1.88 -13.24
C ASP A 295 22.11 3.25 -13.04
N LEU A 296 21.33 4.34 -13.02
CA LEU A 296 21.84 5.69 -12.78
C LEU A 296 22.37 5.86 -11.35
N ALA A 297 21.68 5.28 -10.36
CA ALA A 297 22.15 5.27 -8.98
C ALA A 297 23.47 4.50 -8.84
N ARG A 298 23.57 3.34 -9.51
CA ARG A 298 24.76 2.47 -9.45
C ARG A 298 25.97 3.06 -10.18
N GLU A 299 25.76 3.80 -11.28
CA GLU A 299 26.82 4.49 -12.01
C GLU A 299 27.59 5.46 -11.09
N VAL A 300 26.86 6.23 -10.29
CA VAL A 300 27.45 7.27 -9.44
C VAL A 300 27.75 6.79 -8.03
N ARG A 301 27.09 5.73 -7.58
CA ARG A 301 27.29 5.14 -6.26
C ARG A 301 27.25 3.60 -6.31
N PRO A 302 28.35 2.95 -6.76
CA PRO A 302 28.40 1.49 -6.95
C PRO A 302 28.15 0.59 -5.72
N ASP A 303 28.32 1.10 -4.49
CA ASP A 303 28.08 0.36 -3.24
C ASP A 303 26.76 0.73 -2.55
N ALA A 304 25.89 1.48 -3.24
CA ALA A 304 24.51 1.64 -2.81
C ALA A 304 23.78 0.29 -2.80
N LEU A 305 23.06 0.04 -1.70
CA LEU A 305 21.99 -0.93 -1.68
C LEU A 305 20.76 -0.24 -2.30
N ILE A 306 20.23 -0.79 -3.37
CA ILE A 306 19.14 -0.16 -4.14
C ILE A 306 17.96 -1.12 -4.14
N ALA A 307 16.78 -0.58 -3.85
CA ALA A 307 15.50 -1.27 -3.86
C ALA A 307 14.44 -0.40 -4.54
N THR A 308 13.51 -1.04 -5.25
CA THR A 308 12.41 -0.36 -5.96
C THR A 308 11.09 -1.10 -5.76
N GLY A 309 9.96 -0.49 -6.13
CA GLY A 309 8.65 -1.17 -6.15
C GLY A 309 8.47 -2.17 -7.30
N ARG A 310 9.37 -2.15 -8.29
CA ARG A 310 9.23 -2.89 -9.55
C ARG A 310 9.79 -4.31 -9.48
N SER A 311 9.13 -5.23 -10.17
CA SER A 311 9.48 -6.65 -10.21
C SER A 311 10.58 -7.00 -11.21
N ASP A 312 10.89 -6.09 -12.15
CA ASP A 312 11.96 -6.28 -13.14
C ASP A 312 13.35 -5.88 -12.64
N PHE A 313 13.46 -5.37 -11.40
CA PHE A 313 14.73 -5.05 -10.74
C PHE A 313 14.97 -5.92 -9.48
N PRO A 314 16.24 -6.15 -9.10
CA PRO A 314 16.57 -6.80 -7.82
C PRO A 314 16.03 -6.00 -6.61
N ASN A 315 15.87 -6.69 -5.47
CA ASN A 315 15.42 -6.12 -4.19
C ASN A 315 14.08 -5.39 -4.31
N GLN A 316 13.08 -6.07 -4.85
CA GLN A 316 11.74 -5.53 -4.93
C GLN A 316 11.16 -5.35 -3.51
N VAL A 317 10.80 -4.11 -3.18
CA VAL A 317 10.06 -3.75 -1.97
C VAL A 317 8.62 -3.53 -2.41
N ASN A 318 7.82 -4.58 -2.27
CA ASN A 318 6.43 -4.58 -2.73
C ASN A 318 5.53 -5.19 -1.67
N ASN A 319 4.39 -4.55 -1.45
CA ASN A 319 3.42 -4.91 -0.42
C ASN A 319 2.85 -6.32 -0.60
N VAL A 320 2.98 -6.94 -1.78
CA VAL A 320 2.64 -8.35 -2.03
C VAL A 320 3.33 -9.33 -1.08
N LEU A 321 4.48 -8.95 -0.51
CA LEU A 321 5.18 -9.75 0.50
C LEU A 321 4.58 -9.62 1.90
N CYS A 322 3.54 -8.80 2.07
CA CYS A 322 2.98 -8.40 3.34
C CYS A 322 1.48 -8.67 3.42
N PHE A 323 0.65 -7.95 2.65
CA PHE A 323 -0.81 -8.00 2.83
C PHE A 323 -1.44 -9.39 2.71
N PRO A 324 -1.02 -10.31 1.80
CA PRO A 324 -1.68 -11.61 1.71
C PRO A 324 -1.54 -12.43 3.00
N TYR A 325 -0.43 -12.25 3.73
CA TYR A 325 -0.11 -13.07 4.90
C TYR A 325 -0.51 -12.44 6.24
N ILE A 326 -0.91 -11.16 6.22
CA ILE A 326 -1.43 -10.46 7.40
C ILE A 326 -2.90 -10.78 7.64
N PHE A 327 -3.67 -10.90 6.56
CA PHE A 327 -5.08 -11.31 6.59
C PHE A 327 -5.22 -12.81 6.83
#